data_AF-A0A7K2YLR8-F1
#
_entry.id   AF-A0A7K2YLR8-F1
#
_cell.length_a   1.000
_cell.length_b   1.000
_cell.length_c   1.000
_cell.angle_alpha   90.00
_cell.angle_beta   90.00
_cell.angle_gamma   90.00
#
_symmetry.space_group_name_H-M   'P 1'
#
loop_
_entity.id
_entity.type
_entity.pdbx_description
1 polymer ?
#
loop_
_entity_poly.entity_id
_entity_poly.type
_entity_poly.pdbx_seq_one_letter_code
_entity_poly.pdbx_strand_id
1 'polypeptide(L)' 'MPAPTSPADLYRHSLRLLLDKNIPGWVGLWADDGVMEFPFAPDGRPARLEGREAIAAYMRDYP' A
#
# COMPACT_ATOMS: atom_id res chain seq x y z
N MET A 1 -14.45 -6.47 -20.67
CA MET A 1 -13.53 -5.94 -19.64
C MET A 1 -14.30 -5.90 -18.33
N PRO A 2 -13.90 -6.59 -17.26
CA PRO A 2 -14.53 -6.41 -15.96
C PRO A 2 -14.41 -4.94 -15.55
N ALA A 3 -15.46 -4.40 -14.93
CA ALA A 3 -15.41 -3.05 -14.39
C ALA A 3 -14.33 -2.99 -13.29
N PRO A 4 -13.54 -1.92 -13.21
CA PRO A 4 -12.57 -1.77 -12.14
C PRO A 4 -13.28 -1.77 -10.79
N THR A 5 -12.68 -2.43 -9.80
CA THR A 5 -13.14 -2.41 -8.41
C THR A 5 -13.29 -0.96 -7.93
N SER A 6 -14.39 -0.64 -7.24
CA SER A 6 -14.57 0.71 -6.69
C SER A 6 -13.44 1.06 -5.70
N PRO A 7 -13.06 2.34 -5.55
CA PRO A 7 -12.02 2.72 -4.58
C PRO A 7 -12.33 2.27 -3.15
N ALA A 8 -13.60 2.33 -2.74
CA ALA A 8 -14.03 1.91 -1.41
C ALA A 8 -13.86 0.40 -1.20
N ASP A 9 -14.19 -0.42 -2.20
CA ASP A 9 -14.06 -1.87 -2.10
C ASP A 9 -12.59 -2.32 -2.18
N LEU A 10 -11.79 -1.63 -3.00
CA LEU A 10 -10.34 -1.83 -3.07
C LEU A 10 -9.70 -1.54 -1.71
N TYR A 11 -10.07 -0.42 -1.06
CA TYR A 11 -9.57 -0.07 0.26
C TYR A 11 -9.96 -1.11 1.32
N ARG A 12 -11.22 -1.58 1.35
CA ARG A 12 -11.63 -2.63 2.28
C ARG A 12 -10.93 -3.96 2.01
N HIS A 13 -10.61 -4.25 0.76
CA HIS A 13 -9.82 -5.44 0.42
C HIS A 13 -8.37 -5.31 0.88
N SER A 14 -7.74 -4.14 0.68
CA SER A 14 -6.37 -3.89 1.10
C SER A 14 -6.21 -4.01 2.61
N LEU A 15 -7.16 -3.49 3.40
CA LEU A 15 -7.16 -3.66 4.86
C LEU A 15 -7.23 -5.14 5.28
N ARG A 16 -8.01 -5.96 4.59
CA ARG A 16 -8.07 -7.41 4.87
C ARG A 16 -6.72 -8.09 4.61
N LEU A 17 -6.06 -7.77 3.50
CA LEU A 17 -4.72 -8.30 3.21
C LEU A 17 -3.68 -7.93 4.28
N LEU A 18 -3.75 -6.69 4.81
CA LEU A 18 -2.88 -6.27 5.93
C LEU A 18 -3.17 -7.06 7.20
N LEU A 19 -4.45 -7.23 7.56
CA LEU A 19 -4.85 -8.02 8.74
C LEU A 19 -4.45 -9.49 8.62
N ASP A 20 -4.53 -10.05 7.42
CA ASP A 20 -4.11 -11.43 7.11
C ASP A 20 -2.58 -11.54 6.92
N LYS A 21 -1.83 -10.44 7.08
CA LYS A 21 -0.37 -10.35 6.85
C LYS A 21 0.09 -10.77 5.45
N ASN A 22 -0.81 -10.71 4.47
CA ASN A 22 -0.49 -10.97 3.08
C ASN A 22 0.11 -9.71 2.42
N ILE A 23 1.35 -9.39 2.79
CA ILE A 23 2.09 -8.24 2.26
C ILE A 23 2.32 -8.33 0.75
N PRO A 24 2.70 -9.48 0.15
CA PRO A 24 2.85 -9.58 -1.30
C PRO A 24 1.54 -9.28 -2.04
N GLY A 25 0.41 -9.78 -1.52
CA GLY A 25 -0.91 -9.47 -2.07
C GLY A 25 -1.25 -7.98 -1.98
N TRP A 26 -0.95 -7.36 -0.83
CA TRP A 26 -1.21 -5.94 -0.62
C TRP A 26 -0.35 -5.04 -1.54
N VAL A 27 0.94 -5.34 -1.66
CA VAL A 27 1.87 -4.66 -2.59
C VAL A 27 1.39 -4.81 -4.04
N GLY A 28 0.84 -5.97 -4.41
CA GLY A 28 0.28 -6.22 -5.73
C GLY A 28 -0.91 -5.33 -6.11
N LEU A 29 -1.55 -4.65 -5.16
CA LEU A 29 -2.63 -3.69 -5.43
C LEU A 29 -2.12 -2.32 -5.93
N TRP A 30 -0.83 -2.03 -5.77
CA TRP A 30 -0.25 -0.74 -6.14
C TRP A 30 0.08 -0.66 -7.62
N ALA A 31 -0.19 0.51 -8.21
CA ALA A 31 0.36 0.89 -9.51
C ALA A 31 1.88 1.01 -9.43
N ASP A 32 2.56 0.81 -10.57
CA ASP A 32 4.03 0.86 -10.64
C ASP A 32 4.57 2.22 -10.14
N ASP A 33 3.86 3.31 -10.45
CA ASP A 33 4.11 4.70 -10.05
C ASP A 33 3.27 5.17 -8.85
N GLY A 34 2.67 4.24 -8.10
CA GLY A 34 1.82 4.55 -6.96
C GLY A 34 2.55 5.30 -5.84
N VAL A 35 1.83 6.19 -5.15
CA VAL A 35 2.38 7.04 -4.10
C VAL A 35 1.71 6.77 -2.77
N MET A 36 2.50 6.49 -1.73
CA MET A 36 2.02 6.40 -0.36
C MET A 36 2.47 7.61 0.44
N GLU A 37 1.53 8.30 1.09
CA GLU A 37 1.78 9.51 1.87
C GLU A 37 1.44 9.30 3.34
N PHE A 38 2.27 9.87 4.20
CA PHE A 38 2.09 9.92 5.64
C PHE A 38 2.16 11.38 6.11
N PRO A 39 1.07 12.16 5.98
CA PRO A 39 1.06 13.60 6.28
C PRO A 39 1.40 13.96 7.73
N PHE A 40 1.30 12.98 8.63
CA PHE A 40 1.56 13.12 10.06
C PHE A 40 2.74 12.25 10.51
N ALA A 41 3.64 11.85 9.59
CA ALA A 41 4.85 11.12 9.96
C ALA A 41 5.72 11.95 10.92
N PRO A 42 6.27 11.34 11.98
CA PRO A 42 7.21 12.03 12.86
C PRO A 42 8.54 12.28 12.15
N ASP A 43 9.34 13.19 12.71
CA ASP A 43 10.68 13.50 12.19
C ASP A 43 11.55 12.24 12.08
N GLY A 44 12.26 12.13 10.94
CA GLY A 44 13.11 10.99 10.64
C GLY A 44 12.38 9.77 10.03
N ARG A 45 11.06 9.82 9.85
CA ARG A 45 10.30 8.84 9.06
C ARG A 45 9.95 9.38 7.67
N PRO A 46 9.79 8.50 6.66
CA PRO A 46 9.37 8.95 5.35
C PRO A 46 7.94 9.53 5.41
N ALA A 47 7.78 10.77 4.95
CA ALA A 47 6.47 11.39 4.78
C ALA A 47 5.78 10.98 3.46
N ARG A 48 6.55 10.44 2.51
CA ARG A 48 6.09 10.01 1.18
C ARG A 48 7.00 8.92 0.62
N LEU A 49 6.39 7.95 -0.06
CA LEU A 49 7.07 6.91 -0.82
C LEU A 49 6.52 6.90 -2.24
N GLU A 50 7.41 6.80 -3.22
CA GLU A 50 7.05 6.84 -4.64
C GLU A 50 7.45 5.53 -5.32
N GLY A 51 6.47 4.94 -6.02
CA GLY A 51 6.61 3.68 -6.72
C GLY A 51 6.34 2.45 -5.87
N ARG A 52 5.80 1.41 -6.52
CA ARG A 52 5.46 0.14 -5.86
C ARG A 52 6.67 -0.49 -5.15
N GLU A 53 7.86 -0.37 -5.71
CA GLU A 53 9.08 -0.95 -5.14
C GLU A 53 9.47 -0.28 -3.80
N ALA A 54 9.37 1.05 -3.70
CA ALA A 54 9.65 1.77 -2.46
C ALA A 54 8.65 1.39 -1.36
N ILE A 55 7.37 1.25 -1.74
CA ILE A 55 6.29 0.81 -0.85
C ILE A 55 6.53 -0.63 -0.38
N ALA A 56 6.91 -1.53 -1.30
CA ALA A 56 7.24 -2.91 -0.98
C ALA A 56 8.45 -3.02 -0.02
N ALA A 57 9.49 -2.22 -0.24
CA ALA A 57 10.65 -2.16 0.63
C ALA A 57 10.28 -1.68 2.05
N TYR A 58 9.43 -0.66 2.14
CA TYR A 58 8.94 -0.15 3.42
C TYR A 58 8.08 -1.17 4.19
N MET A 59 7.23 -1.92 3.48
CA MET A 59 6.34 -2.92 4.08
C MET A 59 7.01 -4.27 4.37
N ARG A 60 8.29 -4.46 3.99
CA ARG A 60 9.02 -5.71 4.19
C ARG A 60 9.03 -6.17 5.65
N ASP A 61 9.18 -5.21 6.56
CA ASP A 61 9.29 -5.46 8.00
C ASP A 61 7.95 -5.25 8.72
N TYR A 62 6.83 -5.21 7.98
CA TYR A 62 5.50 -5.08 8.57
C TYR A 62 5.17 -6.34 9.41
N PRO A 63 4.79 -6.17 10.69
CA PRO A 63 4.67 -7.28 11.65
C PRO A 63 3.53 -8.27 11.38
#